data_AF-A0A4W5KHE4-F1
#
_entry.id   AF-A0A4W5KHE4-F1
#
_cell.length_a   1.000
_cell.length_b   1.000
_cell.length_c   1.000
_cell.angle_alpha   90.00
_cell.angle_beta   90.00
_cell.angle_gamma   90.00
#
_symmetry.space_group_name_H-M   'P 1'
#
loop_
_entity.id
_entity.type
_entity.pdbx_description
1 polymer ?
#
loop_
_entity_poly.entity_id
_entity_poly.type
_entity_poly.pdbx_seq_one_letter_code
_entity_poly.pdbx_strand_id
1 'polypeptide(L)'
;MNVSPCVPQVSAVNKYDPPLEVVAAREHMSHMVYQLMQPQVIYDSTLPSLDSPYPMLVLTGPQACGKRELAHKLCREFNDFFAYG
;
A
#
# COMPACT_ATOMS: atom_id res chain seq x y z
N MET A 1 -44.64 -4.53 39.86
CA MET A 1 -44.67 -3.52 38.79
C MET A 1 -43.90 -2.31 39.29
N ASN A 2 -42.68 -2.07 38.78
CA ASN A 2 -41.99 -0.79 39.00
C ASN A 2 -41.49 -0.33 37.63
N VAL A 3 -42.32 0.45 36.95
CA VAL A 3 -41.96 1.11 35.71
C VAL A 3 -41.25 2.39 36.13
N SER A 4 -39.92 2.34 36.16
CA SER A 4 -39.11 3.55 36.29
C SER A 4 -39.34 4.40 35.03
N PRO A 5 -39.66 5.71 35.14
CA PRO A 5 -39.96 6.53 33.99
C PRO A 5 -38.68 6.75 33.16
N CYS A 6 -38.74 6.33 31.90
CA CYS A 6 -37.72 6.59 30.89
C CYS A 6 -37.76 8.08 30.56
N VAL A 7 -37.04 8.91 31.33
CA VAL A 7 -36.77 10.28 30.89
C VAL A 7 -35.69 10.16 29.81
N PRO A 8 -35.93 10.57 28.55
CA PRO A 8 -34.84 10.70 27.60
C PRO A 8 -33.97 11.85 28.10
N GLN A 9 -32.88 11.54 28.79
CA GLN A 9 -31.81 12.50 28.99
C GLN A 9 -31.24 12.77 27.60
N VAL A 10 -31.67 13.88 27.00
CA VAL A 10 -31.00 14.41 25.82
C VAL A 10 -29.60 14.78 26.30
N SER A 11 -28.62 13.93 25.99
CA SER A 11 -27.21 14.26 26.17
C SER A 11 -26.91 15.42 25.23
N ALA A 12 -27.14 16.63 25.71
CA ALA A 12 -26.70 17.86 25.07
C ALA A 12 -25.17 17.85 25.15
N VAL A 13 -24.56 17.09 24.25
CA VAL A 13 -23.13 17.03 24.05
C VAL A 13 -22.64 18.45 23.81
N ASN A 14 -21.73 18.91 24.68
CA ASN A 14 -21.17 20.25 24.61
C ASN A 14 -20.51 20.45 23.24
N LYS A 15 -20.93 21.48 22.50
CA LYS A 15 -20.37 21.83 21.19
C LYS A 15 -18.85 22.06 21.24
N TYR A 16 -18.33 22.41 22.42
CA TYR A 16 -16.92 22.73 22.64
C TYR A 16 -16.11 21.59 23.29
N ASP A 17 -16.77 20.50 23.71
CA ASP A 17 -16.12 19.31 24.28
C ASP A 17 -16.92 18.05 23.87
N PRO A 18 -16.84 17.65 22.59
CA PRO A 18 -17.56 16.49 22.10
C PRO A 18 -16.95 15.18 22.65
N PRO A 19 -17.76 14.13 22.85
CA PRO A 19 -17.26 12.83 23.28
C PRO A 19 -16.34 12.24 22.22
N LEU A 20 -15.38 11.44 22.68
CA LEU A 20 -14.33 10.84 21.85
C LEU A 20 -14.86 10.08 20.64
N GLU A 21 -16.03 9.45 20.75
CA GLU A 21 -16.68 8.74 19.64
C GLU A 21 -17.05 9.68 18.47
N VAL A 22 -17.56 10.88 18.77
CA VAL A 22 -17.93 11.87 17.76
C VAL A 22 -16.68 12.46 17.09
N VAL A 23 -15.61 12.64 17.86
CA VAL A 23 -14.30 13.06 17.32
C VAL A 23 -13.75 12.01 16.36
N ALA A 24 -13.73 10.74 16.79
CA ALA A 24 -13.25 9.64 15.96
C ALA A 24 -14.07 9.48 14.67
N ALA A 25 -15.40 9.58 14.74
CA ALA A 25 -16.26 9.53 13.56
C ALA A 25 -15.97 10.67 12.58
N ARG A 26 -15.74 11.89 13.09
CA ARG A 26 -15.41 13.06 12.27
C ARG A 26 -14.04 12.95 11.61
N GLU A 27 -13.04 12.47 12.34
CA GLU A 27 -11.71 12.20 11.78
C GLU A 27 -11.76 11.11 10.73
N HIS A 28 -12.50 10.04 10.98
CA HIS A 28 -12.69 8.96 10.01
C HIS A 28 -13.30 9.47 8.70
N MET A 29 -14.39 10.26 8.77
CA MET A 29 -14.99 10.88 7.59
C MET A 29 -14.00 11.80 6.86
N SER A 30 -13.22 12.59 7.60
CA SER A 30 -12.24 13.50 7.01
C SER A 30 -11.15 12.72 6.28
N HIS A 31 -10.60 11.67 6.90
CA HIS A 31 -9.60 10.81 6.27
C HIS A 31 -10.13 10.08 5.04
N MET A 32 -11.37 9.57 5.07
CA MET A 32 -11.97 8.94 3.88
C MET A 32 -12.10 9.91 2.72
N VAL A 33 -12.53 11.15 2.99
CA VAL A 33 -12.61 12.19 1.95
C VAL A 33 -11.23 12.53 1.42
N TYR A 34 -10.23 12.73 2.28
CA TYR A 34 -8.85 12.99 1.82
C TYR A 34 -8.29 11.84 0.99
N GLN A 35 -8.53 10.59 1.39
CA GLN A 35 -8.07 9.41 0.65
C GLN A 35 -8.75 9.28 -0.72
N LEU A 36 -10.03 9.65 -0.82
CA LEU A 36 -10.75 9.64 -2.09
C LEU A 36 -10.33 10.79 -3.02
N MET A 37 -10.05 11.97 -2.44
CA MET A 37 -9.61 13.15 -3.18
C MET A 37 -8.12 13.06 -3.57
N GLN A 38 -7.32 12.26 -2.85
CA GLN A 38 -5.96 11.98 -3.24
C GLN A 38 -5.96 11.13 -4.52
N PRO A 39 -5.29 11.57 -5.59
CA PRO A 39 -5.10 10.72 -6.75
C PRO A 39 -4.37 9.46 -6.30
N GLN A 40 -5.03 8.31 -6.44
CA GLN A 40 -4.44 7.00 -6.26
C GLN A 40 -3.48 6.78 -7.43
N VAL A 41 -2.29 7.38 -7.36
CA VAL A 41 -1.23 7.12 -8.31
C VAL A 41 -0.79 5.69 -8.04
N ILE A 42 -1.23 4.77 -8.90
CA ILE A 42 -0.59 3.48 -9.03
C ILE A 42 0.84 3.83 -9.41
N TYR A 43 1.79 3.64 -8.49
CA TYR A 43 3.19 3.64 -8.87
C TYR A 43 3.33 2.53 -9.91
N ASP A 44 3.74 2.88 -11.13
CA ASP A 44 4.07 1.95 -12.21
C ASP A 44 5.35 1.14 -11.87
N SER A 45 5.43 0.61 -10.66
CA SER A 45 6.42 -0.37 -10.22
C SER A 45 6.24 -1.71 -10.92
N THR A 46 5.15 -1.86 -11.67
CA THR A 46 4.89 -2.98 -12.57
C THR A 46 4.86 -2.50 -14.01
N LEU A 47 5.94 -2.78 -14.74
CA LEU A 47 6.03 -2.96 -16.19
C LEU A 47 5.55 -1.75 -17.05
N PRO A 48 6.46 -0.92 -17.62
CA PRO A 48 6.10 0.33 -18.32
C PRO A 48 5.29 0.16 -19.62
N SER A 49 5.17 -1.05 -20.15
CA SER A 49 4.38 -1.33 -21.35
C SER A 49 3.99 -2.81 -21.47
N LEU A 50 2.72 -3.11 -21.73
CA LEU A 50 2.21 -4.48 -21.91
C LEU A 50 2.96 -5.30 -22.99
N ASP A 51 3.64 -4.61 -23.91
CA ASP A 51 4.41 -5.17 -25.03
C ASP A 51 5.83 -5.64 -24.64
N SER A 52 6.33 -5.29 -23.45
CA SER A 52 7.70 -5.62 -23.01
C SER A 52 7.69 -6.54 -21.78
N PRO A 53 7.70 -7.87 -21.90
CA PRO A 53 7.79 -8.75 -20.74
C PRO A 53 9.04 -8.41 -19.89
N TYR A 54 8.93 -8.51 -18.56
CA TYR A 54 10.10 -8.38 -17.68
C TYR A 54 11.21 -9.32 -18.17
N PRO A 55 12.43 -8.81 -18.47
CA PRO A 55 13.52 -9.68 -18.87
C PRO A 55 14.03 -10.44 -17.63
N MET A 56 13.44 -11.61 -17.35
CA MET A 56 13.92 -12.52 -16.32
C MET A 56 14.82 -13.57 -16.95
N LEU A 57 16.12 -13.50 -16.65
CA LEU A 57 17.11 -14.50 -17.06
C LEU A 57 17.43 -15.41 -15.88
N VAL A 58 17.06 -16.69 -15.98
CA VAL A 58 17.37 -17.70 -14.95
C VAL A 58 18.48 -18.62 -15.47
N LEU A 59 19.64 -18.58 -14.81
CA LEU A 59 20.77 -19.46 -15.14
C LEU A 59 20.69 -20.77 -14.36
N THR A 60 20.30 -21.85 -15.03
CA THR A 60 20.21 -23.20 -14.45
C THR A 60 21.36 -24.10 -14.92
N GLY A 61 21.63 -25.19 -14.19
CA GLY A 61 22.66 -26.16 -14.54
C GLY A 61 23.23 -26.90 -13.33
N PRO A 62 24.16 -27.85 -13.52
CA PRO A 62 24.79 -28.61 -12.43
C PRO A 62 25.66 -27.73 -11.52
N GLN A 63 26.01 -28.26 -10.35
CA GLN A 63 26.97 -27.64 -9.43
C GLN A 63 28.33 -27.51 -10.14
N ALA A 64 29.06 -26.42 -9.87
CA ALA A 64 30.36 -26.08 -10.48
C ALA A 64 30.37 -25.75 -11.99
N CYS A 65 29.21 -25.56 -12.64
CA CYS A 65 29.12 -25.19 -14.06
C CYS A 65 29.40 -23.70 -14.37
N GLY A 66 30.02 -22.94 -13.46
CA GLY A 66 30.43 -21.56 -13.73
C GLY A 66 29.29 -20.53 -13.93
N LYS A 67 28.08 -20.86 -13.48
CA LYS A 67 26.88 -20.02 -13.71
C LYS A 67 27.00 -18.63 -13.08
N ARG A 68 27.76 -18.53 -11.98
CA ARG A 68 28.00 -17.26 -11.28
C ARG A 68 28.89 -16.35 -12.11
N GLU A 69 29.98 -16.89 -12.64
CA GLU A 69 30.93 -16.17 -13.48
C GLU A 69 30.25 -15.68 -14.77
N LEU A 70 29.37 -16.50 -15.34
CA LEU A 70 28.55 -16.12 -16.49
C LEU A 70 27.56 -14.99 -16.14
N ALA A 71 26.85 -15.10 -15.03
CA ALA A 71 25.96 -14.03 -14.54
C ALA A 71 26.70 -12.70 -14.38
N HIS A 72 27.90 -12.75 -13.76
CA HIS A 72 28.74 -11.58 -13.56
C HIS A 72 29.21 -10.95 -14.86
N LYS A 73 29.52 -11.74 -15.89
CA LYS A 73 29.85 -11.21 -17.23
C LYS A 73 28.64 -10.58 -17.90
N LEU A 74 27.47 -11.22 -17.84
CA LEU A 74 26.22 -10.69 -18.40
C LEU A 74 25.82 -9.36 -17.77
N CYS A 75 25.89 -9.22 -16.45
CA CYS A 75 25.59 -7.94 -15.78
C CYS A 75 26.59 -6.84 -16.14
N ARG A 76 27.86 -7.19 -16.44
CA ARG A 76 28.87 -6.21 -16.89
C ARG A 76 28.67 -5.78 -18.33
N GLU A 77 28.35 -6.71 -19.22
CA GLU A 77 28.18 -6.45 -20.66
C GLU A 77 26.81 -5.81 -20.98
N PHE A 78 25.76 -6.18 -20.25
CA PHE A 78 24.39 -5.77 -20.47
C PHE A 78 23.81 -5.08 -19.22
N ASN A 79 24.53 -4.08 -18.70
CA ASN A 79 24.14 -3.33 -17.49
C ASN A 79 22.78 -2.61 -17.62
N ASP A 80 22.37 -2.27 -18.84
CA ASP A 80 21.07 -1.64 -19.11
C ASP A 80 19.89 -2.61 -18.93
N PHE A 81 20.14 -3.92 -18.99
CA PHE A 81 19.11 -4.98 -18.94
C PHE A 81 19.19 -5.82 -17.66
N PHE A 82 20.39 -6.01 -17.11
CA PHE A 82 20.62 -6.79 -15.91
C PHE A 82 21.35 -5.93 -14.86
N ALA A 83 20.69 -5.71 -13.72
CA ALA A 83 21.25 -5.00 -12.58
C ALA A 83 21.44 -5.94 -11.38
N TYR A 84 22.35 -5.59 -10.48
CA TYR A 84 22.42 -6.19 -9.14
C TYR A 84 21.39 -5.50 -8.25
N GLY A 85 20.49 -6.28 -7.65
CA GLY A 85 19.56 -5.87 -6.59
C GLY A 85 19.80 -6.65 -5.33
#